data_AF-A0A3D5MJF3-F1
#
_entry.id   AF-A0A3D5MJF3-F1
#
_cell.length_a   1.000
_cell.length_b   1.000
_cell.length_c   1.000
_cell.angle_alpha   90.00
_cell.angle_beta   90.00
_cell.angle_gamma   90.00
#
_symmetry.space_group_name_H-M   'P 1'
#
loop_
_entity.id
_entity.type
_entity.pdbx_description
1 polymer ?
#
loop_
_entity_poly.entity_id
_entity_poly.type
_entity_poly.pdbx_seq_one_letter_code
_entity_poly.pdbx_strand_id
1 'polypeptide(L)'
;MSVPGAHAVRPAPAHDFYGAVPVVSIDDDLLDIIAQLHSAPIRSFDLSTAAVISGPFIEGRVCIRMDGRSWSLPTVSCSVLALLVRLERDLRACDLFADAFNAAVAQAEAKVDAVHAWSGRIRPTEGDEG
;
A
#
# COMPACT_ATOMS: atom_id res chain seq x y z
N MET A 1 10.43 -23.21 54.29
CA MET A 1 9.66 -22.56 53.21
C MET A 1 10.29 -21.19 52.98
N SER A 2 11.16 -21.06 51.97
CA SER A 2 11.80 -19.79 51.59
C SER A 2 11.19 -19.29 50.30
N VAL A 3 10.75 -18.04 50.29
CA VAL A 3 10.28 -17.32 49.12
C VAL A 3 11.51 -16.79 48.37
N PRO A 4 11.75 -17.12 47.09
CA PRO A 4 12.85 -16.53 46.33
C PRO A 4 12.53 -15.08 45.97
N GLY A 5 13.50 -14.20 46.26
CA GLY A 5 13.42 -12.76 46.06
C GLY A 5 13.14 -12.35 44.62
N ALA A 6 12.34 -11.29 44.49
CA ALA A 6 12.14 -10.55 43.26
C ALA A 6 13.49 -10.05 42.73
N HIS A 7 13.99 -10.68 41.67
CA HIS A 7 15.07 -10.10 40.88
C HIS A 7 14.52 -8.87 40.17
N ALA A 8 14.88 -7.69 40.68
CA ALA A 8 14.76 -6.45 39.95
C ALA A 8 15.61 -6.56 38.68
N VAL A 9 14.96 -6.81 37.55
CA VAL A 9 15.58 -6.71 36.22
C VAL A 9 15.93 -5.24 36.03
N ARG A 10 17.22 -4.91 36.11
CA ARG A 10 17.72 -3.61 35.67
C ARG A 10 17.30 -3.42 34.20
N PRO A 11 16.76 -2.26 33.81
CA PRO A 11 16.54 -1.98 32.40
C PRO A 11 17.88 -2.05 31.69
N ALA A 12 17.98 -2.95 30.71
CA ALA A 12 19.11 -2.95 29.80
C ALA A 12 19.16 -1.57 29.11
N PRO A 13 20.36 -1.02 28.84
CA PRO A 13 20.46 0.23 28.11
C PRO A 13 19.70 0.10 26.80
N ALA A 14 18.90 1.12 26.48
CA ALA A 14 18.18 1.21 25.23
C ALA A 14 19.12 0.81 24.09
N HIS A 15 18.81 -0.32 23.46
CA HIS A 15 19.45 -0.67 22.21
C HIS A 15 18.85 0.32 21.21
N ASP A 16 19.59 1.39 20.94
CA ASP A 16 19.26 2.31 19.87
C ASP A 16 19.15 1.46 18.60
N PHE A 17 17.91 1.26 18.15
CA PHE A 17 17.62 0.72 16.83
C PHE A 17 18.06 1.78 15.81
N TYR A 18 19.38 1.91 15.60
CA TYR A 18 19.96 2.46 14.38
C TYR A 18 19.85 1.40 13.26
N GLY A 19 18.65 0.84 13.08
CA GLY A 19 18.28 0.25 11.81
C GLY A 19 18.12 1.43 10.86
N ALA A 20 18.95 1.50 9.82
CA ALA A 20 18.83 2.52 8.79
C ALA A 20 17.37 2.61 8.37
N VAL A 21 16.70 3.73 8.69
CA VAL A 21 15.39 4.02 8.15
C VAL A 21 15.62 4.10 6.65
N PRO A 22 15.05 3.18 5.83
CA PRO A 22 15.20 3.30 4.40
C PRO A 22 14.65 4.68 4.03
N VAL A 23 15.52 5.53 3.48
CA VAL A 23 15.10 6.80 2.90
C VAL A 23 14.30 6.42 1.67
N VAL A 24 13.00 6.22 1.87
CA VAL A 24 12.05 6.11 0.77
C VAL A 24 12.01 7.50 0.16
N SER A 25 12.59 7.66 -1.03
CA SER A 25 12.35 8.86 -1.82
C SER A 25 10.84 8.93 -2.04
N ILE A 26 10.20 9.89 -1.39
CA ILE A 26 8.76 10.09 -1.53
C ILE A 26 8.55 10.68 -2.92
N ASP A 27 7.74 10.01 -3.72
CA ASP A 27 7.39 10.45 -5.06
C ASP A 27 6.60 11.77 -4.99
N ASP A 28 6.88 12.71 -5.89
CA ASP A 28 6.19 14.00 -5.98
C ASP A 28 4.68 13.79 -6.18
N ASP A 29 4.28 12.70 -6.84
CA ASP A 29 2.89 12.31 -6.99
C ASP A 29 2.20 12.07 -5.63
N LEU A 30 2.89 11.44 -4.67
CA LEU A 30 2.30 11.19 -3.35
C LEU A 30 2.06 12.49 -2.59
N LEU A 31 2.99 13.43 -2.69
CA LEU A 31 2.89 14.74 -2.06
C LEU A 31 1.77 15.58 -2.71
N ASP A 32 1.63 15.55 -4.04
CA ASP A 32 0.55 16.24 -4.76
C ASP A 32 -0.82 15.65 -4.39
N ILE A 33 -0.94 14.33 -4.27
CA ILE A 33 -2.20 13.70 -3.85
C ILE A 33 -2.58 14.11 -2.42
N ILE A 34 -1.63 14.11 -1.47
CA ILE A 34 -1.88 14.54 -0.09
C ILE A 34 -2.32 16.01 -0.07
N ALA A 35 -1.61 16.88 -0.79
CA ALA A 35 -1.96 18.30 -0.90
C ALA A 35 -3.39 18.47 -1.46
N GLN A 36 -3.79 17.66 -2.43
CA GLN A 36 -5.14 17.69 -2.98
C GLN A 36 -6.21 17.16 -2.03
N LEU A 37 -5.91 16.17 -1.19
CA LEU A 37 -6.84 15.70 -0.16
C LEU A 37 -7.16 16.79 0.88
N HIS A 38 -6.21 17.71 1.11
CA HIS A 38 -6.43 18.87 1.99
C HIS A 38 -7.29 19.97 1.34
N SER A 39 -7.22 20.14 0.01
CA SER A 39 -7.88 21.25 -0.71
C SER A 39 -9.25 20.86 -1.28
N ALA A 40 -9.48 19.59 -1.60
CA ALA A 40 -10.63 19.14 -2.36
C ALA A 40 -11.77 18.59 -1.49
N PRO A 41 -13.04 18.78 -1.90
CA PRO A 41 -14.17 18.15 -1.24
C PRO A 41 -14.15 16.63 -1.48
N ILE A 42 -14.36 15.83 -0.41
CA ILE A 42 -14.48 14.35 -0.44
C ILE A 42 -15.35 13.82 -1.60
N ARG A 43 -16.35 14.58 -2.05
CA ARG A 43 -17.26 14.19 -3.13
C ARG A 43 -16.58 13.99 -4.50
N SER A 44 -15.42 14.60 -4.75
CA SER A 44 -14.70 14.42 -6.02
C SER A 44 -13.68 13.27 -5.98
N PHE A 45 -13.46 12.67 -4.81
CA PHE A 45 -12.53 11.56 -4.62
C PHE A 45 -13.11 10.24 -5.12
N ASP A 46 -12.39 9.59 -6.03
CA ASP A 46 -12.72 8.26 -6.53
C ASP A 46 -11.48 7.39 -6.70
N LEU A 47 -11.65 6.09 -6.46
CA LEU A 47 -10.63 5.06 -6.60
C LEU A 47 -11.10 3.99 -7.56
N SER A 48 -10.21 3.56 -8.46
CA SER A 48 -10.42 2.38 -9.29
C SER A 48 -9.16 1.55 -9.36
N THR A 49 -9.31 0.25 -9.57
CA THR A 49 -8.19 -0.70 -9.52
C THR A 49 -8.07 -1.45 -10.84
N ALA A 50 -6.85 -1.77 -11.26
CA ALA A 50 -6.58 -2.53 -12.47
C ALA A 50 -5.40 -3.48 -12.25
N ALA A 51 -5.40 -4.61 -12.98
CA ALA A 51 -4.18 -5.37 -13.25
C ALA A 51 -3.70 -4.97 -14.65
N VAL A 52 -2.48 -4.46 -14.75
CA VAL A 52 -1.88 -3.99 -16.00
C VAL A 52 -0.82 -5.00 -16.44
N ILE A 53 -0.93 -5.43 -17.70
CA ILE A 53 0.01 -6.38 -18.30
C ILE A 53 1.01 -5.57 -19.14
N SER A 54 2.27 -5.60 -18.73
CA SER A 54 3.39 -4.91 -19.41
C SER A 54 4.49 -5.91 -19.72
N GLY A 55 4.47 -6.45 -20.94
CA GLY A 55 5.39 -7.53 -21.33
C GLY A 55 5.16 -8.79 -20.49
N PRO A 56 6.19 -9.37 -19.86
CA PRO A 56 6.05 -10.58 -19.03
C PRO A 56 5.52 -10.28 -17.62
N PHE A 57 5.36 -9.01 -17.25
CA PHE A 57 4.98 -8.61 -15.90
C PHE A 57 3.49 -8.25 -15.83
N ILE A 58 2.86 -8.64 -14.74
CA ILE A 58 1.51 -8.22 -14.38
C ILE A 58 1.65 -7.41 -13.09
N GLU A 59 1.18 -6.17 -13.10
CA GLU A 59 1.30 -5.25 -11.97
C GLU A 59 -0.09 -4.73 -11.57
N GLY A 60 -0.36 -4.69 -10.27
CA GLY A 60 -1.56 -4.06 -9.73
C GLY A 60 -1.39 -2.55 -9.71
N ARG A 61 -2.39 -1.82 -10.21
CA ARG A 61 -2.41 -0.36 -10.16
C ARG A 61 -3.68 0.16 -9.52
N VAL A 62 -3.52 1.21 -8.72
CA VAL A 62 -4.61 1.99 -8.14
C VAL A 62 -4.65 3.33 -8.87
N CYS A 63 -5.76 3.59 -9.54
CA CYS A 63 -6.04 4.88 -10.16
C CYS A 63 -6.82 5.74 -9.18
N ILE A 64 -6.26 6.92 -8.89
CA ILE A 64 -6.83 7.90 -7.96
C ILE A 64 -7.32 9.07 -8.80
N ARG A 65 -8.55 9.51 -8.58
CA ARG A 65 -9.15 10.64 -9.30
C ARG A 65 -9.74 11.63 -8.31
N MET A 66 -9.39 12.90 -8.47
CA MET A 66 -9.85 13.97 -7.60
C MET A 66 -9.69 15.32 -8.30
N ASP A 67 -10.74 16.14 -8.27
CA ASP A 67 -10.76 17.51 -8.81
C ASP A 67 -10.17 17.64 -10.24
N GLY A 68 -10.57 16.72 -11.13
CA GLY A 68 -10.11 16.71 -12.54
C GLY A 68 -8.69 16.19 -12.76
N ARG A 69 -7.96 15.83 -11.70
CA ARG A 69 -6.65 15.15 -11.77
C ARG A 69 -6.80 13.65 -11.64
N SER A 70 -5.85 12.93 -12.21
CA SER A 70 -5.77 11.48 -12.13
C SER A 70 -4.33 11.03 -11.97
N TRP A 71 -4.10 10.09 -11.06
CA TRP A 71 -2.82 9.40 -10.86
C TRP A 71 -3.03 7.90 -11.02
N SER A 72 -1.97 7.17 -11.37
CA SER A 72 -1.98 5.71 -11.47
C SER A 72 -0.76 5.14 -10.77
N LEU A 73 -0.96 4.71 -9.54
CA LEU A 73 0.11 4.26 -8.66
C LEU A 73 0.23 2.74 -8.66
N PRO A 74 1.45 2.18 -8.65
CA PRO A 74 1.69 0.81 -8.22
C PRO A 74 1.10 0.57 -6.82
N THR A 75 0.73 -0.67 -6.51
CA THR A 75 0.19 -1.04 -5.18
C THR A 75 1.13 -0.65 -4.04
N VAL A 76 2.44 -0.80 -4.23
CA VAL A 76 3.45 -0.39 -3.23
C VAL A 76 3.39 1.11 -2.95
N SER A 77 3.42 1.96 -3.97
CA SER A 77 3.33 3.42 -3.80
C SER A 77 2.00 3.83 -3.18
N CYS A 78 0.90 3.16 -3.52
CA CYS A 78 -0.41 3.40 -2.91
C CYS A 78 -0.46 2.98 -1.42
N SER A 79 0.23 1.92 -1.02
CA SER A 79 0.37 1.53 0.39
C SER A 79 1.20 2.55 1.17
N VAL A 80 2.28 3.07 0.57
CA VAL A 80 3.06 4.17 1.16
C VAL A 80 2.19 5.42 1.31
N LEU A 81 1.40 5.77 0.29
CA LEU A 81 0.44 6.87 0.38
C LEU A 81 -0.56 6.68 1.53
N ALA A 82 -1.12 5.48 1.70
CA ALA A 82 -2.02 5.17 2.79
C ALA A 82 -1.38 5.41 4.17
N LEU A 83 -0.10 5.01 4.33
CA LEU A 83 0.67 5.29 5.54
C LEU A 83 0.89 6.79 5.75
N LEU A 84 1.31 7.52 4.72
CA LEU A 84 1.55 8.95 4.81
C LEU A 84 0.27 9.70 5.18
N VAL A 85 -0.85 9.40 4.51
CA VAL A 85 -2.17 9.94 4.81
C VAL A 85 -2.59 9.68 6.26
N ARG A 86 -2.32 8.47 6.79
CA ARG A 86 -2.57 8.13 8.21
C ARG A 86 -1.80 9.03 9.18
N LEU A 87 -0.62 9.48 8.79
CA LEU A 87 0.25 10.34 9.59
C LEU A 87 -0.11 11.83 9.49
N GLU A 88 -0.94 12.21 8.52
CA GLU A 88 -1.40 13.59 8.33
C GLU A 88 -2.45 14.00 9.39
N ARG A 89 -1.98 14.69 10.43
CA ARG A 89 -2.80 15.06 11.60
C ARG A 89 -3.89 16.09 11.28
N ASP A 90 -3.64 16.95 10.30
CA ASP A 90 -4.54 18.05 9.94
C ASP A 90 -5.54 17.64 8.84
N LEU A 91 -5.41 16.43 8.30
CA LEU A 91 -6.33 15.93 7.28
C LEU A 91 -7.59 15.34 7.92
N ARG A 92 -8.74 15.93 7.58
CA ARG A 92 -10.03 15.40 8.03
C ARG A 92 -10.28 14.03 7.40
N ALA A 93 -10.73 13.08 8.23
CA ALA A 93 -11.00 11.70 7.81
C ALA A 93 -9.77 10.98 7.22
N CYS A 94 -8.56 11.31 7.70
CA CYS A 94 -7.32 10.64 7.31
C CYS A 94 -7.39 9.11 7.41
N ASP A 95 -7.98 8.57 8.49
CA ASP A 95 -8.18 7.13 8.66
C ASP A 95 -9.04 6.53 7.54
N LEU A 96 -10.14 7.20 7.16
CA LEU A 96 -11.03 6.73 6.10
C LEU A 96 -10.32 6.69 4.75
N PHE A 97 -9.54 7.72 4.43
CA PHE A 97 -8.77 7.74 3.19
C PHE A 97 -7.68 6.67 3.18
N ALA A 98 -6.94 6.51 4.28
CA ALA A 98 -5.93 5.48 4.42
C ALA A 98 -6.53 4.07 4.25
N ASP A 99 -7.68 3.80 4.88
CA ASP A 99 -8.39 2.52 4.74
C ASP A 99 -8.89 2.31 3.31
N ALA A 100 -9.39 3.37 2.65
CA ALA A 100 -9.81 3.29 1.25
C ALA A 100 -8.64 2.95 0.30
N PHE A 101 -7.47 3.56 0.50
CA PHE A 101 -6.27 3.23 -0.26
C PHE A 101 -5.81 1.79 -0.02
N ASN A 102 -5.79 1.33 1.24
CA ASN A 102 -5.43 -0.07 1.56
C ASN A 102 -6.42 -1.07 0.96
N ALA A 103 -7.72 -0.77 0.98
CA ALA A 103 -8.73 -1.61 0.35
C ALA A 103 -8.54 -1.66 -1.18
N ALA A 104 -8.21 -0.54 -1.81
CA ALA A 104 -7.91 -0.49 -3.24
C ALA A 104 -6.63 -1.27 -3.60
N VAL A 105 -5.59 -1.21 -2.76
CA VAL A 105 -4.38 -2.03 -2.89
C VAL A 105 -4.74 -3.52 -2.89
N ALA A 106 -5.45 -3.98 -1.85
CA ALA A 106 -5.84 -5.39 -1.75
C ALA A 106 -6.69 -5.84 -2.94
N GLN A 107 -7.59 -4.99 -3.44
CA GLN A 107 -8.39 -5.29 -4.62
C GLN A 107 -7.55 -5.35 -5.91
N ALA A 108 -6.54 -4.49 -6.06
CA ALA A 108 -5.65 -4.51 -7.21
C ALA A 108 -4.78 -5.78 -7.22
N GLU A 109 -4.25 -6.18 -6.06
CA GLU A 109 -3.49 -7.43 -5.90
C GLU A 109 -4.35 -8.67 -6.21
N ALA A 110 -5.59 -8.71 -5.71
CA ALA A 110 -6.52 -9.78 -6.03
C ALA A 110 -6.81 -9.90 -7.55
N LYS A 111 -6.80 -8.77 -8.28
CA LYS A 111 -6.91 -8.79 -9.76
C LYS A 111 -5.67 -9.38 -10.41
N VAL A 112 -4.48 -9.06 -9.93
CA VAL A 112 -3.21 -9.65 -10.41
C VAL A 112 -3.23 -11.16 -10.20
N ASP A 113 -3.60 -11.62 -9.01
CA ASP A 113 -3.75 -13.05 -8.70
C ASP A 113 -4.75 -13.75 -9.61
N ALA A 114 -5.88 -13.11 -9.89
CA ALA A 114 -6.88 -13.63 -10.82
C ALA A 114 -6.32 -13.79 -12.24
N VAL A 115 -5.53 -12.82 -12.72
CA VAL A 115 -4.89 -12.90 -14.05
C VAL A 115 -3.81 -13.98 -14.06
N HIS A 116 -3.00 -14.10 -13.01
CA HIS A 116 -2.02 -15.19 -12.88
C HIS A 116 -2.70 -16.56 -12.88
N ALA A 117 -3.76 -16.75 -12.08
CA ALA A 117 -4.52 -18.00 -12.04
C ALA A 117 -5.16 -18.34 -13.40
N TRP A 118 -5.66 -17.34 -14.13
CA TRP A 118 -6.20 -17.52 -15.47
C TRP A 118 -5.12 -17.92 -16.47
N SER A 119 -3.98 -17.20 -16.50
CA SER A 119 -2.87 -17.49 -17.41
C SER A 119 -2.25 -18.87 -17.17
N GLY A 120 -2.19 -19.33 -15.91
CA GLY A 120 -1.72 -20.67 -15.56
C GLY A 120 -2.59 -21.80 -16.11
N ARG A 121 -3.90 -21.58 -16.28
CA ARG A 121 -4.83 -22.56 -16.87
C ARG A 121 -4.73 -22.67 -18.39
N ILE A 122 -4.25 -21.62 -19.06
CA ILE A 122 -4.21 -21.52 -20.52
C ILE A 122 -2.86 -21.94 -21.09
N ARG A 123 -1.81 -22.00 -20.26
CA ARG A 123 -0.54 -22.59 -20.69
C ARG A 123 -0.79 -24.04 -21.13
N PRO A 124 -0.40 -24.43 -22.36
CA PRO A 124 -0.47 -25.82 -22.79
C PRO A 124 0.28 -26.64 -21.75
N THR A 125 -0.40 -27.62 -21.16
CA THR A 125 0.28 -28.67 -20.41
C THR A 125 1.16 -29.41 -21.41
N GLU A 126 2.48 -29.17 -21.35
CA GLU A 126 3.47 -30.08 -21.96
C GLU A 126 3.16 -31.48 -21.45
N GLY A 127 2.55 -32.32 -22.28
CA GLY A 127 2.04 -33.62 -21.84
C GLY A 127 0.94 -34.24 -22.69
N ASP A 128 0.43 -33.56 -23.72
CA ASP A 128 -0.46 -34.16 -24.73
C ASP A 128 0.33 -34.47 -26.02
N GLU A 129 1.46 -35.15 -25.86
CA GLU A 129 2.10 -35.90 -26.96
C GLU A 129 1.74 -37.38 -26.78
N GLY A 130 0.70 -37.80 -27.50
CA GLY A 130 0.37 -39.20 -27.73
C GLY A 130 1.22 -39.84 -28.82
#